data_AF-A0A528B0P1-F1
#
_entry.id   AF-A0A528B0P1-F1
#
_cell.length_a   1.000
_cell.length_b   1.000
_cell.length_c   1.000
_cell.angle_alpha   90.00
_cell.angle_beta   90.00
_cell.angle_gamma   90.00
#
_symmetry.space_group_name_H-M   'P 1'
#
loop_
_entity.id
_entity.type
_entity.pdbx_description
1 polymer ?
#
loop_
_entity_poly.entity_id
_entity_poly.type
_entity_poly.pdbx_seq_one_letter_code
_entity_poly.pdbx_strand_id
1 'polypeptide(L)'
;AAIGLAIEERCGLMASPMIQVSHEGFGRVLFTTGRLVVLSKTLRDVHRFGFETLLKLATAGTKLVDDAISVIETFPHVALA
;
A
#
# COMPACT_ATOMS: atom_id res chain seq x y z
N ALA A 1 -7.39 2.06 -0.64
CA ALA A 1 -8.25 2.34 0.53
C ALA A 1 -8.01 1.32 1.64
N ALA A 2 -8.46 0.06 1.54
CA ALA A 2 -8.39 -0.93 2.63
C ALA A 2 -6.99 -1.10 3.26
N ILE A 3 -5.92 -1.18 2.46
CA ILE A 3 -4.54 -1.27 2.97
C ILE A 3 -4.18 -0.05 3.83
N GLY A 4 -4.59 1.16 3.42
CA GLY A 4 -4.27 2.39 4.15
C GLY A 4 -4.96 2.43 5.51
N LEU A 5 -6.23 2.04 5.56
CA LEU A 5 -6.99 1.92 6.82
C LEU A 5 -6.38 0.86 7.75
N ALA A 6 -5.99 -0.30 7.22
CA ALA A 6 -5.36 -1.34 8.03
C ALA A 6 -3.98 -0.94 8.56
N ILE A 7 -3.23 -0.09 7.83
CA ILE A 7 -2.00 0.52 8.35
C ILE A 7 -2.34 1.48 9.50
N GLU A 8 -3.32 2.38 9.28
CA GLU A 8 -3.76 3.37 10.27
C GLU A 8 -4.26 2.71 11.56
N GLU A 9 -5.05 1.64 11.46
CA GLU A 9 -5.50 0.85 12.62
C GLU A 9 -4.35 0.27 13.45
N ARG A 10 -3.21 -0.06 12.82
CA ARG A 10 -2.08 -0.72 13.49
C ARG A 10 -1.06 0.24 14.07
N CYS A 11 -0.83 1.38 13.44
CA CYS A 11 0.21 2.34 13.88
C CYS A 11 -0.32 3.72 14.26
N GLY A 12 -1.61 4.00 14.05
CA GLY A 12 -2.23 5.30 14.34
C GLY A 12 -1.84 6.41 13.36
N LEU A 13 -1.17 6.08 12.25
CA LEU A 13 -0.76 7.05 11.23
C LEU A 13 -1.57 6.87 9.95
N MET A 14 -2.11 7.99 9.44
CA MET A 14 -2.93 7.98 8.23
C MET A 14 -2.09 7.65 6.99
N ALA A 15 -2.33 6.49 6.38
CA ALA A 15 -1.67 6.06 5.16
C ALA A 15 -2.52 6.35 3.91
N SER A 16 -2.12 7.36 3.13
CA SER A 16 -2.87 7.83 1.96
C SER A 16 -2.35 7.22 0.66
N PRO A 17 -3.23 6.69 -0.22
CA PRO A 17 -2.82 6.15 -1.50
C PRO A 17 -2.69 7.22 -2.59
N MET A 18 -1.70 7.06 -3.47
CA MET A 18 -1.62 7.72 -4.77
C MET A 18 -1.52 6.66 -5.86
N ILE A 19 -2.39 6.74 -6.86
CA ILE A 19 -2.45 5.80 -7.97
C ILE A 19 -2.32 6.59 -9.27
N GLN A 20 -1.37 6.19 -10.11
CA GLN A 20 -1.25 6.67 -11.47
C GLN A 20 -1.22 5.47 -12.40
N VAL A 21 -2.15 5.42 -13.35
CA VAL A 21 -2.28 4.34 -14.33
C VAL A 21 -2.45 4.96 -15.71
N SER A 22 -1.70 4.46 -16.68
CA SER A 22 -1.82 4.82 -18.08
C SER A 22 -3.03 4.17 -18.74
N HIS A 23 -3.42 4.65 -19.91
CA HIS A 23 -4.50 4.04 -20.69
C HIS A 23 -4.19 2.60 -21.12
N GLU A 24 -2.92 2.20 -21.16
CA GLU A 24 -2.46 0.83 -21.47
C GLU A 24 -2.52 -0.12 -20.26
N GLY A 25 -2.89 0.39 -19.08
CA GLY A 25 -3.00 -0.42 -17.87
C GLY A 25 -1.68 -0.68 -17.14
N PHE A 26 -0.66 0.15 -17.40
CA PHE A 26 0.59 0.19 -16.64
C PHE A 26 0.58 1.35 -15.66
N GLY A 27 1.22 1.21 -14.52
CA GLY A 27 1.20 2.29 -13.55
C GLY A 27 1.95 2.01 -12.27
N ARG A 28 1.62 2.80 -11.25
CA ARG A 28 2.17 2.66 -9.91
C ARG A 28 1.12 3.01 -8.87
N VAL A 29 1.11 2.27 -7.78
CA VAL A 29 0.44 2.65 -6.53
C VAL A 29 1.50 2.90 -5.47
N LEU A 30 1.33 4.02 -4.78
CA LEU A 30 2.13 4.45 -3.64
C LEU A 30 1.22 4.63 -2.44
N PHE A 31 1.72 4.34 -1.24
CA PHE A 31 1.11 4.83 -0.01
C PHE A 31 2.13 5.69 0.72
N THR A 32 1.65 6.78 1.31
CA THR A 32 2.46 7.71 2.09
C THR A 32 1.86 7.95 3.47
N THR A 33 2.72 8.12 4.46
CA THR A 33 2.37 8.70 5.77
C THR A 33 3.41 9.78 6.09
N GLY A 34 2.95 10.95 6.54
CA GLY A 34 3.82 12.13 6.64
C GLY A 34 4.56 12.38 5.32
N ARG A 35 5.89 12.31 5.34
CA ARG A 35 6.75 12.42 4.15
C ARG A 35 7.33 11.09 3.67
N LEU A 36 6.96 9.97 4.28
CA LEU A 36 7.50 8.64 4.01
C LEU A 36 6.62 7.91 3.00
N VAL A 37 7.24 7.36 1.94
CA VAL A 37 6.59 6.35 1.08
C VAL A 37 6.71 4.99 1.77
N VAL A 38 5.60 4.47 2.27
CA VAL A 38 5.54 3.21 3.04
C VAL A 38 5.27 1.99 2.17
N LEU A 39 4.66 2.19 1.00
CA LEU A 39 4.43 1.15 0.02
C LEU A 39 4.68 1.71 -1.37
N SER A 40 5.35 0.93 -2.21
CA SER A 40 5.53 1.26 -3.61
C SER A 40 5.41 0.03 -4.49
N LYS A 41 4.39 -0.01 -5.33
CA LYS A 41 4.12 -1.16 -6.20
C LYS A 41 3.87 -0.73 -7.64
N THR A 42 4.66 -1.28 -8.55
CA THR A 42 4.43 -1.16 -9.98
C THR A 42 3.23 -2.03 -10.37
N LEU A 43 2.38 -1.48 -11.23
CA LEU A 43 1.18 -2.11 -11.74
C LEU A 43 1.35 -2.41 -13.24
N ARG A 44 0.89 -3.57 -13.65
CA ARG A 44 0.84 -4.03 -15.04
C ARG A 44 -0.46 -4.79 -15.23
N ASP A 45 -1.03 -4.71 -16.43
CA ASP A 45 -2.27 -5.40 -16.80
C ASP A 45 -3.39 -5.16 -15.78
N VAL A 46 -3.57 -3.91 -15.31
CA VAL A 46 -4.52 -3.61 -14.21
C VAL A 46 -5.96 -4.02 -14.51
N HIS A 47 -6.32 -4.14 -15.78
CA HIS A 47 -7.61 -4.65 -16.24
C HIS A 47 -7.87 -6.12 -15.82
N ARG A 48 -6.81 -6.85 -15.44
CA ARG A 48 -6.87 -8.23 -14.93
C ARG A 48 -6.71 -8.32 -13.42
N PHE A 49 -6.74 -7.19 -12.70
CA PHE A 49 -6.56 -7.21 -11.25
C PHE A 49 -7.64 -8.07 -10.59
N GLY A 50 -7.21 -9.12 -9.88
CA GLY A 50 -8.07 -10.08 -9.22
C GLY A 50 -7.25 -11.19 -8.57
N PHE A 51 -7.92 -11.99 -7.73
CA PHE A 51 -7.32 -13.14 -7.06
C PHE A 51 -8.24 -14.34 -7.21
N GLU A 52 -7.66 -15.54 -7.33
CA GLU A 52 -8.43 -16.78 -7.52
C GLU A 52 -9.33 -17.12 -6.30
N THR A 53 -8.92 -16.73 -5.10
CA THR A 53 -9.64 -17.00 -3.86
C THR A 53 -9.57 -15.80 -2.91
N LEU A 54 -10.56 -15.71 -2.02
CA LEU A 54 -10.56 -14.72 -0.95
C LEU A 54 -9.35 -14.86 -0.02
N LEU A 55 -8.87 -16.09 0.21
CA LEU A 55 -7.66 -16.32 1.00
C LEU A 55 -6.43 -15.70 0.33
N LYS A 56 -6.24 -15.90 -0.98
CA LYS A 56 -5.12 -15.28 -1.72
C LYS A 56 -5.20 -13.76 -1.70
N LEU A 57 -6.39 -13.19 -1.84
CA LEU A 57 -6.63 -11.75 -1.69
C LEU A 57 -6.20 -11.27 -0.30
N ALA A 58 -6.67 -11.94 0.76
CA ALA A 58 -6.36 -11.58 2.14
C ALA A 58 -4.85 -11.68 2.41
N THR A 59 -4.20 -12.79 2.08
CA THR A 59 -2.75 -12.97 2.26
C THR A 59 -1.95 -11.89 1.54
N ALA A 60 -2.30 -11.56 0.30
CA ALA A 60 -1.60 -10.53 -0.45
C ALA A 60 -1.80 -9.14 0.16
N GLY A 61 -3.01 -8.82 0.61
CA GLY A 61 -3.31 -7.56 1.30
C GLY A 61 -2.58 -7.43 2.64
N THR A 62 -2.63 -8.47 3.46
CA THR A 62 -1.94 -8.52 4.76
C THR A 62 -0.44 -8.32 4.61
N LYS A 63 0.18 -8.99 3.63
CA LYS A 63 1.62 -8.78 3.37
C LYS A 63 1.96 -7.33 3.06
N LEU A 64 1.13 -6.64 2.26
CA LEU A 64 1.35 -5.24 1.92
C LEU A 64 1.23 -4.31 3.15
N VAL A 65 0.35 -4.64 4.09
CA VAL A 65 0.23 -3.92 5.38
C VAL A 65 1.46 -4.19 6.24
N ASP A 66 1.87 -5.45 6.39
CA ASP A 66 3.02 -5.85 7.21
C ASP A 66 4.31 -5.18 6.70
N ASP A 67 4.54 -5.21 5.38
CA ASP A 67 5.69 -4.56 4.75
C ASP A 67 5.68 -3.03 5.03
N ALA A 68 4.51 -2.38 4.94
CA ALA A 68 4.39 -0.95 5.19
C ALA A 68 4.63 -0.58 6.66
N ILE A 69 4.14 -1.39 7.61
CA ILE A 69 4.40 -1.22 9.04
C ILE A 69 5.89 -1.34 9.34
N SER A 70 6.56 -2.34 8.76
CA SER A 70 8.02 -2.50 8.92
C SER A 70 8.81 -1.28 8.42
N VAL A 71 8.39 -0.66 7.31
CA VAL A 71 9.00 0.57 6.80
C VAL A 71 8.77 1.76 7.76
N ILE A 72 7.57 1.90 8.34
CA ILE A 72 7.25 2.94 9.32
C ILE A 72 8.12 2.78 10.57
N GLU A 73 8.23 1.56 11.11
CA GLU A 73 9.05 1.26 12.29
C GLU A 73 10.53 1.51 12.06
N THR A 74 11.00 1.33 10.82
CA THR A 74 12.39 1.62 10.43
C THR A 74 12.65 3.12 10.35
N PHE A 75 11.66 3.93 9.93
CA PHE A 75 11.81 5.37 9.69
C PHE A 75 10.75 6.23 10.40
N PRO A 76 10.60 6.12 11.74
CA PRO A 76 9.50 6.75 12.47
C PRO A 76 9.54 8.29 12.38
N HIS A 77 10.74 8.88 12.37
CA HIS A 77 10.90 10.33 12.27
C HIS A 77 10.41 10.90 10.94
N VAL A 78 10.43 10.13 9.85
CA VAL A 78 9.94 10.57 8.53
C VAL A 78 8.44 10.34 8.42
N ALA A 79 7.94 9.27 9.04
CA ALA A 79 6.53 8.92 9.08
C ALA A 79 5.66 9.94 9.86
N LEU A 80 6.26 10.61 10.85
CA LEU A 80 5.63 11.61 11.72
C LEU A 80 5.78 13.07 11.22
N ALA A 81 6.50 13.29 10.11
CA ALA A 81 6.89 14.61 9.60
C ALA A 81 5.89 15.24 8.60
#